data_AF-D7SX79-F1
#
_entry.id   AF-D7SX79-F1
#
_cell.length_a   1.000
_cell.length_b   1.000
_cell.length_c   1.000
_cell.angle_alpha   90.00
_cell.angle_beta   90.00
_cell.angle_gamma   90.00
#
_symmetry.space_group_name_H-M   'P 1'
#
loop_
_entity.id
_entity.type
_entity.pdbx_description
1 polymer ?
#
loop_
_entity_poly.entity_id
_entity_poly.type
_entity_poly.pdbx_seq_one_letter_code
_entity_poly.pdbx_strand_id
1 'polypeptide(L)'
;MLLHPLLYAQTELQWLEYQRKQDSFSLFSSLMNLSIGLQDALRELWSLAYPGRELPSLKSELWNEMGWQGTDPSTDFRGGGFISLENLIFFAKKYPVCFMFFLSFSFNDIT
;
A
#
# COMPACT_ATOMS: atom_id res chain seq x y z
N MET A 1 -10.48 13.02 -39.44
CA MET A 1 -10.09 11.61 -39.24
C MET A 1 -10.71 11.16 -37.92
N LEU A 2 -11.91 10.59 -38.02
CA LEU A 2 -12.70 10.16 -36.85
C LEU A 2 -12.18 8.79 -36.42
N LEU A 3 -11.62 8.67 -35.21
CA LEU A 3 -11.40 7.36 -34.60
C LEU A 3 -12.76 6.69 -34.39
N HIS A 4 -12.86 5.44 -34.83
CA HIS A 4 -14.09 4.68 -34.97
C HIS A 4 -14.81 4.46 -33.61
N PRO A 5 -16.14 4.65 -33.50
CA PRO A 5 -16.90 4.55 -32.25
C PRO A 5 -16.74 3.24 -31.48
N LEU A 6 -16.47 2.14 -32.18
CA LEU A 6 -16.28 0.82 -31.56
C LEU A 6 -15.01 0.73 -30.70
N LEU A 7 -13.94 1.44 -31.06
CA LEU A 7 -12.68 1.40 -30.30
C LEU A 7 -12.83 2.12 -28.94
N TYR A 8 -13.60 3.22 -28.93
CA TYR A 8 -13.92 3.97 -27.70
C TYR A 8 -14.81 3.14 -26.75
N ALA A 9 -15.85 2.50 -27.30
CA ALA A 9 -16.74 1.63 -26.53
C ALA A 9 -15.99 0.45 -25.87
N GLN A 10 -15.02 -0.13 -26.57
CA GLN A 10 -14.22 -1.25 -26.03
C GLN A 10 -13.33 -0.79 -24.86
N THR A 11 -12.75 0.41 -24.93
CA THR A 11 -11.99 0.97 -23.82
C THR A 11 -12.86 1.33 -22.62
N GLU A 12 -14.06 1.89 -22.82
CA GLU A 12 -14.96 2.19 -21.70
C GLU A 12 -15.40 0.92 -20.95
N LEU A 13 -15.69 -0.17 -21.66
CA LEU A 13 -16.02 -1.45 -21.00
C LEU A 13 -14.87 -1.99 -20.14
N GLN A 14 -13.62 -1.85 -20.60
CA GLN A 14 -12.45 -2.22 -19.81
C GLN A 14 -12.29 -1.35 -18.56
N TRP A 15 -12.50 -0.05 -18.67
CA TRP A 15 -12.47 0.87 -17.53
C TRP A 15 -13.57 0.61 -16.53
N LEU A 16 -14.80 0.36 -16.99
CA LEU A 16 -15.92 0.01 -16.14
C LEU A 16 -15.71 -1.33 -15.43
N GLU A 17 -15.08 -2.30 -16.08
CA GLU A 17 -14.73 -3.56 -15.43
C GLU A 17 -13.61 -3.40 -14.39
N TYR A 18 -12.62 -2.56 -14.68
CA TYR A 18 -11.61 -2.17 -13.70
C TYR A 18 -12.24 -1.47 -12.48
N GLN A 19 -13.12 -0.50 -12.72
CA GLN A 19 -13.88 0.21 -11.69
C GLN A 19 -14.71 -0.77 -10.85
N ARG A 20 -15.41 -1.72 -11.48
CA ARG A 20 -16.25 -2.70 -10.80
C ARG A 20 -15.43 -3.66 -9.93
N LYS A 21 -14.23 -4.05 -10.38
CA LYS A 21 -13.29 -4.84 -9.57
C LYS A 21 -12.80 -4.04 -8.37
N GLN A 22 -12.52 -2.76 -8.57
CA GLN A 22 -12.12 -1.84 -7.51
C GLN A 22 -13.24 -1.64 -6.47
N ASP A 23 -14.48 -1.44 -6.91
CA ASP A 23 -15.65 -1.24 -6.05
C ASP A 23 -16.01 -2.52 -5.28
N SER A 24 -15.96 -3.68 -5.94
CA SER A 24 -16.20 -4.98 -5.29
C SER A 24 -15.12 -5.29 -4.26
N PHE A 25 -13.87 -4.92 -4.53
CA PHE A 25 -12.77 -5.05 -3.57
C PHE A 25 -12.90 -4.06 -2.42
N SER A 26 -13.33 -2.82 -2.69
CA SER A 26 -13.61 -1.82 -1.65
C SER A 26 -14.74 -2.26 -0.73
N LEU A 27 -15.80 -2.84 -1.27
CA LEU A 27 -16.90 -3.41 -0.47
C LEU A 27 -16.45 -4.62 0.34
N PHE A 28 -15.64 -5.51 -0.24
CA PHE A 28 -15.04 -6.65 0.47
C PHE A 28 -14.13 -6.21 1.61
N SER A 29 -13.27 -5.20 1.37
CA SER A 29 -12.39 -4.57 2.35
C SER A 29 -13.18 -3.87 3.47
N SER A 30 -14.30 -3.23 3.13
CA SER A 30 -15.24 -2.64 4.11
C SER A 30 -15.98 -3.70 4.93
N LEU A 31 -16.34 -4.85 4.35
CA LEU A 31 -17.01 -5.96 5.04
C LEU A 31 -16.06 -6.73 5.97
N MET A 32 -14.76 -6.74 5.66
CA MET A 32 -13.71 -7.41 6.45
C MET A 32 -13.23 -6.62 7.69
N ASN A 33 -13.89 -5.51 8.05
CA ASN A 33 -13.43 -4.59 9.09
C ASN A 33 -11.98 -4.11 8.85
N LEU A 34 -11.86 -3.20 7.88
CA LEU A 34 -10.61 -2.58 7.40
C LEU A 34 -9.60 -2.19 8.50
N SER A 35 -10.08 -1.83 9.69
CA SER A 35 -9.21 -1.46 10.82
C SER A 35 -8.35 -2.60 11.35
N ILE A 36 -8.87 -3.84 11.38
CA ILE A 36 -8.12 -5.03 11.82
C ILE A 36 -7.13 -5.43 10.74
N GLY A 37 -7.58 -5.48 9.48
CA GLY A 37 -6.71 -5.80 8.34
C GLY A 37 -5.53 -4.85 8.21
N LEU A 38 -5.75 -3.54 8.37
CA LEU A 38 -4.69 -2.54 8.29
C LEU A 38 -3.60 -2.75 9.36
N GLN A 39 -4.00 -3.03 10.61
CA GLN A 39 -3.04 -3.26 11.68
C GLN A 39 -2.19 -4.51 11.41
N ASP A 40 -2.80 -5.61 11.00
CA ASP A 40 -2.07 -6.84 10.73
C ASP A 40 -1.14 -6.70 9.52
N ALA A 41 -1.56 -5.99 8.49
CA ALA A 41 -0.72 -5.68 7.34
C ALA A 41 0.46 -4.76 7.71
N LEU A 42 0.26 -3.76 8.58
CA LEU A 42 1.35 -2.91 9.09
C LEU A 42 2.38 -3.73 9.89
N ARG A 43 1.91 -4.69 10.68
CA ARG A 43 2.79 -5.61 11.42
C ARG A 43 3.61 -6.49 10.48
N GLU A 44 2.96 -7.01 9.45
CA GLU A 44 3.64 -7.79 8.42
C GLU A 44 4.71 -6.95 7.70
N LEU A 45 4.36 -5.74 7.26
CA LEU A 45 5.31 -4.84 6.62
C LEU A 45 6.52 -4.54 7.51
N TRP A 46 6.30 -4.28 8.81
CA TRP A 46 7.39 -4.07 9.77
C TRP A 46 8.31 -5.28 9.86
N SER A 47 7.75 -6.49 9.96
CA SER A 47 8.53 -7.72 10.06
C SER A 47 9.39 -7.99 8.82
N LEU A 48 8.92 -7.57 7.64
CA LEU A 48 9.65 -7.69 6.39
C LEU A 48 10.76 -6.65 6.27
N ALA A 49 10.53 -5.43 6.76
CA ALA A 49 11.47 -4.32 6.71
C ALA A 49 12.60 -4.42 7.74
N TYR A 50 12.29 -4.87 8.95
CA TYR A 50 13.26 -4.99 10.04
C TYR A 50 13.23 -6.39 10.67
N PRO A 51 13.74 -7.42 9.97
CA PRO A 51 13.78 -8.77 10.50
C PRO A 51 14.53 -8.80 11.83
N GLY A 52 13.87 -9.31 12.89
CA GLY A 52 14.48 -9.45 14.22
C GLY A 52 14.39 -8.21 15.13
N ARG A 53 13.80 -7.09 14.68
CA ARG A 53 13.39 -6.02 15.61
C ARG A 53 12.02 -6.32 16.19
N GLU A 54 11.81 -5.92 17.45
CA GLU A 54 10.49 -6.00 18.06
C GLU A 54 9.50 -5.12 17.29
N LEU A 55 8.26 -5.60 17.22
CA LEU A 55 7.17 -4.87 16.60
C LEU A 55 6.82 -3.66 17.48
N PRO A 56 6.84 -2.43 16.93
CA PRO A 56 6.43 -1.25 17.67
C PRO A 56 4.93 -1.24 17.95
N SER A 57 4.52 -0.47 18.95
CA SER A 57 3.12 -0.09 19.11
C SER A 57 2.61 0.61 17.84
N LEU A 58 1.31 0.45 17.54
CA LEU A 58 0.67 1.06 16.37
C LEU A 58 0.85 2.58 16.30
N LYS A 59 1.02 3.23 17.45
CA LYS A 59 1.46 4.62 17.55
C LYS A 59 2.85 4.64 18.17
N SER A 60 3.87 5.00 17.40
CA SER A 60 5.27 5.01 17.82
C SER A 60 6.11 5.91 16.93
N GLU A 61 7.15 6.54 17.47
CA GLU A 61 8.15 7.27 16.68
C GLU A 61 9.00 6.35 15.81
N LEU A 62 9.06 5.05 16.12
CA LEU A 62 9.77 4.06 15.32
C LEU A 62 9.24 3.93 13.90
N TRP A 63 7.97 4.30 13.66
CA TRP A 63 7.41 4.35 12.31
C TRP A 63 8.06 5.46 11.47
N ASN A 64 8.55 6.53 12.09
CA ASN A 64 9.31 7.55 11.39
C ASN A 64 10.60 6.96 10.81
N GLU A 65 11.27 6.02 11.49
CA GLU A 65 12.49 5.35 10.98
C GLU A 65 12.25 4.56 9.69
N MET A 66 11.01 4.13 9.43
CA MET A 66 10.61 3.50 8.18
C MET A 66 10.26 4.52 7.08
N GLY A 67 10.08 5.79 7.45
CA GLY A 67 9.72 6.89 6.55
C GLY A 67 8.26 7.32 6.60
N TRP A 68 7.47 6.84 7.57
CA TRP A 68 6.07 7.27 7.73
C TRP A 68 5.95 8.69 8.29
N GLN A 69 4.88 9.39 7.93
CA GLN A 69 4.65 10.74 8.42
C GLN A 69 4.02 10.71 9.83
N GLY A 70 4.85 10.98 10.84
CA GLY A 70 4.41 11.04 12.23
C GLY A 70 4.25 9.67 12.87
N THR A 71 3.63 9.62 14.04
CA THR A 71 3.68 8.42 14.89
C THR A 71 2.65 7.35 14.52
N ASP A 72 1.67 7.66 13.67
CA ASP A 72 0.58 6.77 13.29
C ASP A 72 0.60 6.50 11.77
N PRO A 73 1.22 5.39 11.33
CA PRO A 73 1.37 5.07 9.91
C PRO A 73 0.04 4.84 9.21
N SER A 74 -1.06 4.59 9.95
CA SER A 74 -2.40 4.45 9.33
C SER A 74 -2.84 5.74 8.60
N THR A 75 -2.30 6.89 9.01
CA THR A 75 -2.68 8.19 8.46
C THR A 75 -2.06 8.47 7.07
N ASP A 76 -0.94 7.83 6.74
CA ASP A 76 -0.29 7.89 5.42
C ASP A 76 -1.13 7.17 4.34
N PHE A 77 -1.93 6.18 4.74
CA PHE A 77 -2.77 5.41 3.83
C PHE A 77 -4.15 6.03 3.59
N ARG A 78 -4.39 7.29 3.99
CA ARG A 78 -5.70 7.96 3.76
C ARG A 78 -6.06 8.12 2.27
N GLY A 79 -5.06 8.30 1.40
CA GLY A 79 -5.26 8.44 -0.04
C GLY A 79 -5.34 7.10 -0.77
N GLY A 80 -4.28 6.29 -0.69
CA GLY A 80 -4.18 5.00 -1.38
C GLY A 80 -4.88 3.82 -0.68
N GLY A 81 -5.33 4.01 0.57
CA GLY A 81 -6.00 3.00 1.35
C GLY A 81 -5.17 1.75 1.63
N PHE A 82 -5.85 0.72 2.11
CA PHE A 82 -5.28 -0.61 2.39
C PHE A 82 -4.60 -1.25 1.18
N ILE A 83 -5.09 -1.00 -0.04
CA ILE A 83 -4.50 -1.53 -1.29
C ILE A 83 -3.05 -1.06 -1.44
N SER A 84 -2.77 0.20 -1.13
CA SER A 84 -1.41 0.72 -1.23
C SER A 84 -0.46 0.07 -0.21
N LEU A 85 -0.96 -0.29 0.97
CA LEU A 85 -0.22 -1.09 1.94
C LEU A 85 0.03 -2.52 1.45
N GLU A 86 -0.97 -3.18 0.87
CA GLU A 86 -0.81 -4.52 0.29
C GLU A 86 0.20 -4.54 -0.86
N ASN A 87 0.21 -3.50 -1.70
CA ASN A 87 1.20 -3.35 -2.76
C ASN A 87 2.62 -3.21 -2.22
N LEU A 88 2.81 -2.48 -1.12
CA LEU A 88 4.10 -2.36 -0.43
C LEU A 88 4.55 -3.71 0.13
N ILE A 89 3.66 -4.46 0.77
CA ILE A 89 3.95 -5.80 1.28
C ILE A 89 4.30 -6.75 0.13
N PHE A 90 3.55 -6.70 -0.97
CA PHE A 90 3.85 -7.48 -2.17
C PHE A 90 5.23 -7.15 -2.72
N PHE A 91 5.57 -5.86 -2.81
CA PHE A 91 6.90 -5.41 -3.23
C PHE A 91 8.00 -5.94 -2.32
N ALA A 92 7.82 -5.85 -0.99
CA ALA A 92 8.76 -6.36 0.01
C ALA A 92 8.96 -7.88 -0.09
N LYS A 93 7.89 -8.65 -0.30
CA LYS A 93 7.96 -10.12 -0.47
C LYS A 93 8.59 -10.53 -1.80
N LYS A 94 8.24 -9.85 -2.89
CA LYS A 94 8.63 -10.25 -4.25
C LYS A 94 10.05 -9.80 -4.61
N TYR A 95 10.45 -8.63 -4.12
CA TYR A 95 11.74 -8.00 -4.45
C TYR A 95 12.46 -7.51 -3.18
N PRO A 96 12.80 -8.40 -2.23
CA PRO A 96 13.30 -8.03 -0.91
C PRO A 96 14.59 -7.21 -0.96
N VAL A 97 15.50 -7.49 -1.90
CA VAL A 97 16.74 -6.71 -2.07
C VAL A 97 16.42 -5.28 -2.49
N CYS A 98 15.56 -5.09 -3.49
CA CYS A 98 15.14 -3.76 -3.94
C CYS A 98 14.38 -3.00 -2.85
N PHE A 99 13.54 -3.69 -2.08
CA PHE A 99 12.82 -3.11 -0.97
C PHE A 99 13.75 -2.62 0.15
N MET A 100 14.79 -3.40 0.50
CA MET A 100 15.81 -2.98 1.46
C MET A 100 16.59 -1.76 0.95
N PHE A 101 16.98 -1.76 -0.33
CA PHE A 101 17.61 -0.59 -0.95
C PHE A 101 16.71 0.65 -0.88
N PHE A 102 15.43 0.49 -1.21
CA PHE A 102 14.43 1.56 -1.13
C PHE A 102 14.34 2.17 0.28
N LEU A 103 14.27 1.34 1.32
CA LEU A 103 14.27 1.80 2.72
C LEU A 103 15.58 2.50 3.11
N SER A 104 16.73 1.99 2.63
CA SER A 104 18.04 2.56 2.97
C SER A 104 18.33 3.92 2.33
N PHE A 105 17.81 4.15 1.11
CA PHE A 105 17.98 5.41 0.38
C PHE A 105 17.08 6.53 0.90
N SER A 106 15.92 6.18 1.46
CA SER A 106 14.99 7.17 2.00
C SER A 106 15.55 7.98 3.19
N PHE A 107 16.72 7.63 3.72
CA PHE A 107 17.26 8.20 4.97
C PHE A 107 18.61 8.93 4.86
N ASN A 108 19.37 8.85 3.76
CA ASN A 108 20.75 9.38 3.73
C ASN A 108 21.04 10.53 2.74
N ASP A 109 20.10 10.96 1.88
CA ASP A 109 20.41 11.91 0.79
C ASP A 109 19.58 13.22 0.77
N ILE A 110 18.95 13.64 1.89
CA ILE A 110 18.23 14.94 1.97
C ILE A 110 18.69 15.82 3.17
N THR A 111 19.92 15.64 3.64
CA THR A 111 20.59 16.61 4.54
C THR A 111 21.92 17.02 3.96
#